data_AF-A0AAN0VZ81-F1
#
_entry.id   AF-A0AAN0VZ81-F1
#
_cell.length_a   1.000
_cell.length_b   1.000
_cell.length_c   1.000
_cell.angle_alpha   90.00
_cell.angle_beta   90.00
_cell.angle_gamma   90.00
#
_symmetry.space_group_name_H-M   'P 1'
#
loop_
_entity.id
_entity.type
_entity.pdbx_description
1 polymer ?
#
loop_
_entity_poly.entity_id
_entity_poly.type
_entity_poly.pdbx_seq_one_letter_code
_entity_poly.pdbx_strand_id
1 'polypeptide(L)'
;MSNPSQNLIFDIDVEELDAIRMIHGATEAQMRAAYNRAISRTSVTLKKLTAKKYRDALQVKNAKLIRKRLQQFRIKSPSKQRKLDELKLWFGLNDIPVGHLKGRVQRVGTKKSPQGATFTPRGAAKAQRYKEGFVAKRYGRRSIFTRTTKKSYPVKEARVSISDELSEVIEDDIFSQVPEIFLHHYEADIKGRVRMGLNKNGWKS
;
A
#
# COMPACT_ATOMS: atom_id res chain seq x y z
N MET A 1 -17.20 -12.63 -5.60
CA MET A 1 -15.88 -12.30 -6.18
C MET A 1 -14.96 -11.95 -5.02
N SER A 2 -14.06 -12.85 -4.70
CA SER A 2 -13.06 -12.72 -3.63
C SER A 2 -12.10 -11.58 -3.99
N ASN A 3 -11.98 -10.58 -3.10
CA ASN A 3 -10.97 -9.54 -3.24
C ASN A 3 -9.59 -10.14 -2.95
N PRO A 4 -8.60 -10.02 -3.85
CA PRO A 4 -7.25 -10.46 -3.54
C PRO A 4 -6.60 -9.42 -2.61
N SER A 5 -6.70 -9.64 -1.30
CA SER A 5 -5.82 -8.97 -0.35
C SER A 5 -4.50 -9.73 -0.31
N GLN A 6 -3.43 -9.14 -0.81
CA GLN A 6 -2.08 -9.64 -0.56
C GLN A 6 -1.69 -9.25 0.87
N ASN A 7 -1.47 -10.26 1.71
CA ASN A 7 -0.94 -10.12 3.05
C ASN A 7 0.51 -10.61 3.02
N LEU A 8 1.46 -9.71 3.28
CA LEU A 8 2.87 -10.10 3.39
C LEU A 8 3.25 -10.24 4.86
N ILE A 9 3.93 -11.35 5.19
CA ILE A 9 4.71 -11.50 6.42
C ILE A 9 6.16 -11.23 6.04
N PHE A 10 6.78 -10.25 6.69
CA PHE A 10 8.18 -9.93 6.49
C PHE A 10 9.03 -10.92 7.31
N ASP A 11 9.78 -11.78 6.62
CA ASP A 11 10.71 -12.71 7.25
C ASP A 11 12.11 -12.09 7.22
N ILE A 12 12.73 -11.99 8.39
CA ILE A 12 14.06 -11.40 8.57
C ILE A 12 14.95 -12.47 9.13
N ASP A 13 16.10 -12.66 8.51
CA ASP A 13 17.12 -13.57 9.02
C ASP A 13 17.61 -13.09 10.40
N VAL A 14 17.27 -13.85 11.44
CA VAL A 14 17.63 -13.53 12.82
C VAL A 14 19.12 -13.80 13.08
N GLU A 15 19.76 -14.68 12.31
CA GLU A 15 21.17 -15.02 12.46
C GLU A 15 22.05 -13.84 12.04
N GLU A 16 21.71 -13.18 10.92
CA GLU A 16 22.41 -11.98 10.46
C GLU A 16 22.33 -10.83 11.48
N LEU A 17 21.17 -10.67 12.13
CA LEU A 17 20.99 -9.69 13.18
C LEU A 17 21.82 -9.99 14.43
N ASP A 18 22.02 -11.27 14.74
CA ASP A 18 22.87 -11.69 15.83
C ASP A 18 24.36 -11.45 15.55
N ALA A 19 24.80 -11.58 14.29
CA ALA A 19 26.14 -11.16 13.88
C ALA A 19 26.34 -9.65 14.09
N ILE A 20 25.40 -8.81 13.65
CA ILE A 20 25.45 -7.35 13.84
C ILE A 20 25.45 -6.97 15.33
N ARG A 21 24.65 -7.67 16.14
CA ARG A 21 24.65 -7.53 17.60
C ARG A 21 26.04 -7.77 18.18
N MET A 22 26.71 -8.87 17.77
CA MET A 22 28.04 -9.21 18.24
C MET A 22 29.09 -8.17 17.83
N ILE A 23 29.06 -7.71 16.57
CA ILE A 23 29.97 -6.68 16.05
C ILE A 23 29.87 -5.39 16.88
N HIS A 24 28.66 -5.01 17.31
CA HIS A 24 28.44 -3.80 18.09
C HIS A 24 28.49 -4.00 19.61
N GLY A 25 28.76 -5.22 20.11
CA GLY A 25 28.76 -5.52 21.54
C GLY A 25 27.41 -5.25 22.22
N ALA A 26 26.31 -5.35 21.46
CA ALA A 26 24.97 -5.06 21.95
C ALA A 26 24.42 -6.23 22.78
N THR A 27 23.59 -5.93 23.79
CA THR A 27 22.87 -6.99 24.50
C THR A 27 21.70 -7.50 23.65
N GLU A 28 21.23 -8.70 23.94
CA GLU A 28 20.06 -9.28 23.27
C GLU A 28 18.79 -8.41 23.45
N ALA A 29 18.65 -7.79 24.62
CA ALA A 29 17.57 -6.84 24.88
C ALA A 29 17.65 -5.58 23.98
N GLN A 30 18.86 -5.10 23.69
CA GLN A 30 19.08 -3.99 22.75
C GLN A 30 18.77 -4.39 21.32
N MET A 31 19.22 -5.59 20.90
CA MET A 31 18.91 -6.16 19.59
C MET A 31 17.40 -6.22 19.37
N ARG A 32 16.65 -6.84 20.28
CA ARG A 32 15.18 -6.98 20.19
C ARG A 32 14.48 -5.62 20.16
N ALA A 33 14.96 -4.65 20.94
CA ALA A 33 14.38 -3.31 20.97
C ALA A 33 14.67 -2.52 19.68
N ALA A 34 15.88 -2.67 19.12
CA ALA A 34 16.27 -2.10 17.84
C ALA A 34 15.44 -2.70 16.70
N TYR A 35 15.31 -4.02 16.66
CA TYR A 35 14.47 -4.76 15.71
C TYR A 35 13.03 -4.23 15.69
N ASN A 36 12.39 -4.21 16.86
CA ASN A 36 11.01 -3.80 17.03
C ASN A 36 10.77 -2.34 16.60
N ARG A 37 11.79 -1.49 16.72
CA ARG A 37 11.75 -0.09 16.27
C ARG A 37 11.99 0.01 14.77
N ALA A 38 12.95 -0.74 14.24
CA ALA A 38 13.28 -0.82 12.84
C ALA A 38 12.07 -1.27 12.02
N ILE A 39 11.40 -2.36 12.39
CA ILE A 39 10.15 -2.82 11.74
C ILE A 39 9.12 -1.70 11.61
N SER A 40 8.93 -0.90 12.66
CA SER A 40 7.96 0.19 12.60
C SER A 40 8.38 1.31 11.68
N ARG A 41 9.66 1.68 11.70
CA ARG A 41 10.19 2.70 10.78
C ARG A 41 10.13 2.21 9.33
N THR A 42 10.46 0.95 9.09
CA THR A 42 10.32 0.29 7.79
C THR A 42 8.87 0.34 7.31
N SER A 43 7.90 -0.05 8.15
CA SER A 43 6.49 -0.01 7.76
C SER A 43 6.00 1.37 7.31
N VAL A 44 6.42 2.43 8.02
CA VAL A 44 6.06 3.81 7.68
C VAL A 44 6.74 4.24 6.38
N THR A 45 7.99 3.83 6.17
CA THR A 45 8.76 4.12 4.96
C THR A 45 8.14 3.42 3.75
N LEU A 46 7.87 2.12 3.85
CA LEU A 46 7.20 1.32 2.83
C LEU A 46 5.84 1.92 2.47
N LYS A 47 5.00 2.25 3.47
CA LYS A 47 3.70 2.86 3.21
C LYS A 47 3.81 4.17 2.40
N LYS A 48 4.82 4.99 2.69
CA LYS A 48 5.08 6.23 1.93
C LYS A 48 5.56 5.93 0.51
N LEU A 49 6.50 5.00 0.36
CA LEU A 49 7.06 4.58 -0.93
C LEU A 49 5.98 3.97 -1.82
N THR A 50 5.23 2.99 -1.31
CA THR A 50 4.09 2.37 -2.01
C THR A 50 3.07 3.43 -2.41
N ALA A 51 2.70 4.35 -1.51
CA ALA A 51 1.73 5.39 -1.86
C ALA A 51 2.21 6.30 -2.99
N LYS A 52 3.52 6.58 -3.06
CA LYS A 52 4.15 7.35 -4.15
C LYS A 52 4.12 6.55 -5.44
N LYS A 53 4.69 5.34 -5.45
CA LYS A 53 4.74 4.44 -6.61
C LYS A 53 3.35 4.19 -7.20
N TYR A 54 2.36 3.86 -6.37
CA TYR A 54 0.98 3.65 -6.81
C TYR A 54 0.33 4.88 -7.42
N ARG A 55 0.55 6.06 -6.81
CA ARG A 55 0.02 7.31 -7.34
C ARG A 55 0.59 7.59 -8.73
N ASP A 56 1.88 7.34 -8.90
CA ASP A 56 2.61 7.63 -10.11
C ASP A 56 2.26 6.61 -11.22
N ALA A 57 2.18 5.30 -10.89
CA ALA A 57 1.75 4.24 -11.79
C ALA A 57 0.30 4.42 -12.26
N LEU A 58 -0.65 4.59 -11.33
CA LEU A 58 -2.08 4.71 -11.67
C LEU A 58 -2.51 6.12 -12.06
N GLN A 59 -1.62 7.11 -11.95
CA GLN A 59 -1.91 8.52 -12.22
C GLN A 59 -3.17 9.00 -11.46
N VAL A 60 -3.24 8.70 -10.17
CA VAL A 60 -4.41 9.04 -9.34
C VAL A 60 -4.48 10.55 -9.09
N LYS A 61 -5.68 11.13 -9.19
CA LYS A 61 -5.90 12.58 -8.96
C LYS A 61 -5.67 13.00 -7.51
N ASN A 62 -5.93 12.12 -6.55
CA ASN A 62 -5.81 12.41 -5.12
C ASN A 62 -5.08 11.28 -4.37
N ALA A 63 -3.91 11.58 -3.82
CA ALA A 63 -3.09 10.65 -3.05
C ALA A 63 -3.79 10.12 -1.78
N LYS A 64 -4.75 10.85 -1.21
CA LYS A 64 -5.54 10.41 -0.04
C LYS A 64 -6.30 9.11 -0.33
N LEU A 65 -6.75 8.90 -1.57
CA LEU A 65 -7.40 7.66 -1.97
C LEU A 65 -6.47 6.47 -1.80
N ILE A 66 -5.26 6.55 -2.34
CA ILE A 66 -4.25 5.49 -2.26
C ILE A 66 -3.87 5.23 -0.79
N ARG A 67 -3.59 6.28 -0.01
CA ARG A 67 -3.21 6.11 1.41
C ARG A 67 -4.25 5.38 2.25
N LYS A 68 -5.55 5.55 1.96
CA LYS A 68 -6.64 4.82 2.65
C LYS A 68 -6.65 3.32 2.33
N ARG A 69 -6.10 2.94 1.18
CA ARG A 69 -6.02 1.56 0.69
C ARG A 69 -4.75 0.85 1.15
N LEU A 70 -3.83 1.57 1.78
CA LEU A 70 -2.59 1.02 2.32
C LEU A 70 -2.71 0.98 3.84
N GLN A 71 -2.92 -0.21 4.38
CA GLN A 71 -2.98 -0.43 5.82
C GLN A 71 -1.76 -1.22 6.27
N GLN A 72 -1.27 -0.87 7.45
CA GLN A 72 -0.16 -1.57 8.10
C GLN A 72 -0.66 -2.02 9.46
N PHE A 73 -0.42 -3.28 9.76
CA PHE A 73 -0.78 -3.90 11.01
C PHE A 73 0.51 -4.40 11.65
N ARG A 74 0.79 -3.90 12.85
CA ARG A 74 1.89 -4.42 13.67
C ARG A 74 1.29 -5.45 14.61
N ILE A 75 1.71 -6.69 14.48
CA ILE A 75 1.36 -7.75 15.41
C ILE A 75 2.43 -7.71 16.49
N LYS A 76 2.04 -7.18 17.65
CA LYS A 76 2.95 -7.11 18.80
C LYS A 76 3.11 -8.50 19.36
N SER A 77 4.35 -8.86 19.64
CA SER A 77 4.65 -10.07 20.37
C SER A 77 4.00 -10.04 21.76
N PRO A 78 3.40 -11.16 22.23
CA PRO A 78 2.84 -11.26 23.58
C PRO A 78 3.90 -11.08 24.67
N SER A 79 5.18 -11.30 24.34
CA SER A 79 6.31 -10.96 25.21
C SER A 79 7.43 -10.38 24.37
N LYS A 80 7.63 -9.06 24.49
CA LYS A 80 8.74 -8.33 23.85
C LYS A 80 10.13 -8.88 24.19
N GLN A 81 10.23 -9.66 25.27
CA GLN A 81 11.44 -10.32 25.74
C GLN A 81 11.64 -11.72 25.16
N ARG A 82 10.60 -12.36 24.60
CA ARG A 82 10.68 -13.74 24.09
C ARG A 82 10.47 -13.83 22.58
N LYS A 83 9.54 -13.08 21.99
CA LYS A 83 9.30 -13.07 20.54
C LYS A 83 9.44 -11.66 19.96
N LEU A 84 9.85 -11.62 18.69
CA LEU A 84 9.94 -10.41 17.89
C LEU A 84 8.55 -9.98 17.39
N ASP A 85 8.38 -8.69 17.13
CA ASP A 85 7.13 -8.22 16.52
C ASP A 85 7.08 -8.57 15.04
N GLU A 86 5.88 -8.78 14.52
CA GLU A 86 5.65 -9.05 13.11
C GLU A 86 4.98 -7.85 12.44
N LEU A 87 5.30 -7.66 11.17
CA LEU A 87 4.68 -6.66 10.31
C LEU A 87 3.81 -7.33 9.26
N LYS A 88 2.55 -6.92 9.22
CA LYS A 88 1.61 -7.28 8.16
C LYS A 88 1.22 -6.03 7.37
N LEU A 89 1.46 -6.07 6.07
CA LEU A 89 1.02 -5.02 5.15
C LEU A 89 -0.21 -5.49 4.38
N TRP A 90 -1.20 -4.62 4.29
CA TRP A 90 -2.42 -4.85 3.52
C TRP A 90 -2.51 -3.84 2.37
N PHE A 91 -2.52 -4.38 1.16
CA PHE A 91 -2.64 -3.63 -0.07
C PHE A 91 -4.06 -3.76 -0.62
N GLY A 92 -4.79 -2.64 -0.67
CA GLY A 92 -6.15 -2.60 -1.18
C GLY A 92 -6.22 -2.58 -2.71
N LEU A 93 -6.09 -3.76 -3.33
CA LEU A 93 -6.04 -4.00 -4.78
C LEU A 93 -7.41 -3.98 -5.48
N ASN A 94 -8.49 -3.68 -4.75
CA ASN A 94 -9.83 -3.63 -5.34
C ASN A 94 -9.89 -2.59 -6.47
N ASP A 95 -10.93 -2.64 -7.30
CA ASP A 95 -11.11 -1.65 -8.35
C ASP A 95 -11.17 -0.20 -7.82
N ILE A 96 -10.84 0.76 -8.67
CA ILE A 96 -10.93 2.20 -8.38
C ILE A 96 -12.00 2.86 -9.26
N PRO A 97 -12.83 3.77 -8.72
CA PRO A 97 -13.77 4.52 -9.55
C PRO A 97 -13.06 5.38 -10.60
N VAL A 98 -13.58 5.38 -11.83
CA VAL A 98 -13.01 6.10 -12.99
C VAL A 98 -12.70 7.57 -12.68
N GLY A 99 -13.57 8.24 -11.92
CA GLY A 99 -13.44 9.68 -11.64
C GLY A 99 -12.22 10.02 -10.81
N HIS A 100 -11.63 9.07 -10.08
CA HIS A 100 -10.42 9.27 -9.29
C HIS A 100 -9.11 9.14 -10.07
N LEU A 101 -9.15 8.54 -11.26
CA LEU A 101 -7.97 8.35 -12.11
C LEU A 101 -7.87 9.49 -13.12
N LYS A 102 -6.63 9.88 -13.48
CA LYS A 102 -6.40 10.76 -14.63
C LYS A 102 -6.59 9.96 -15.92
N GLY A 103 -7.16 10.60 -16.92
CA GLY A 103 -7.44 9.98 -18.21
C GLY A 103 -8.57 10.68 -18.95
N ARG A 104 -8.89 10.16 -20.13
CA ARG A 104 -9.94 10.66 -21.01
C ARG A 104 -11.22 9.85 -20.81
N VAL A 105 -12.32 10.55 -20.54
CA VAL A 105 -13.67 9.96 -20.48
C VAL A 105 -14.46 10.44 -21.70
N GLN A 106 -14.96 9.50 -22.50
CA GLN A 106 -15.71 9.78 -23.72
C GLN A 106 -17.04 9.04 -23.73
N ARG A 107 -18.05 9.64 -24.35
CA ARG A 107 -19.29 8.95 -24.71
C ARG A 107 -19.06 8.20 -26.01
N VAL A 108 -19.63 7.01 -26.12
CA VAL A 108 -19.73 6.30 -27.39
C VAL A 108 -21.17 6.46 -27.91
N GLY A 109 -21.31 6.80 -29.19
CA GLY A 109 -22.61 7.15 -29.79
C GLY A 109 -23.03 8.60 -29.54
N THR A 110 -24.27 8.92 -29.91
CA THR A 110 -24.81 10.29 -29.85
C THR A 110 -25.69 10.49 -28.61
N LYS A 111 -26.19 11.72 -28.39
CA LYS A 111 -27.21 11.97 -27.34
C LYS A 111 -28.50 11.20 -27.61
N LYS A 112 -28.89 11.06 -28.88
CA LYS A 112 -30.13 10.42 -29.31
C LYS A 112 -29.99 8.89 -29.39
N SER A 113 -28.79 8.38 -29.65
CA SER A 113 -28.47 6.95 -29.69
C SER A 113 -27.20 6.68 -28.87
N PRO A 114 -27.33 6.56 -27.53
CA PRO A 114 -26.18 6.29 -26.65
C PRO A 114 -25.73 4.83 -26.78
N GLN A 115 -24.41 4.61 -26.93
CA GLN A 115 -23.80 3.28 -27.08
C GLN A 115 -22.76 3.00 -25.97
N GLY A 116 -22.90 3.69 -24.84
CA GLY A 116 -22.04 3.56 -23.67
C GLY A 116 -21.03 4.69 -23.50
N ALA A 117 -19.98 4.39 -22.75
CA ALA A 117 -18.87 5.30 -22.50
C ALA A 117 -17.54 4.54 -22.43
N THR A 118 -16.45 5.22 -22.78
CA THR A 118 -15.10 4.68 -22.71
C THR A 118 -14.26 5.50 -21.76
N PHE A 119 -13.37 4.81 -21.05
CA PHE A 119 -12.32 5.42 -20.25
C PHE A 119 -10.96 4.96 -20.77
N THR A 120 -10.14 5.94 -21.14
CA THR A 120 -8.73 5.75 -21.50
C THR A 120 -7.89 6.37 -20.38
N PRO A 121 -7.34 5.57 -19.46
CA PRO A 121 -6.48 6.06 -18.39
C PRO A 121 -5.19 6.67 -18.94
N ARG A 122 -4.59 7.59 -18.16
CA ARG A 122 -3.23 8.10 -18.42
C ARG A 122 -2.15 7.22 -17.78
N GLY A 123 -2.50 6.51 -16.71
CA GLY A 123 -1.59 5.60 -15.99
C GLY A 123 -1.68 4.17 -16.51
N ALA A 124 -1.07 3.25 -15.77
CA ALA A 124 -0.90 1.84 -16.14
C ALA A 124 -2.21 1.04 -16.28
N ALA A 125 -3.31 1.49 -15.66
CA ALA A 125 -4.59 0.78 -15.73
C ALA A 125 -5.03 0.55 -17.19
N LYS A 126 -5.77 -0.53 -17.45
CA LYS A 126 -6.27 -0.85 -18.80
C LYS A 126 -7.41 0.09 -19.23
N ALA A 127 -7.44 0.43 -20.53
CA ALA A 127 -8.58 1.13 -21.12
C ALA A 127 -9.82 0.23 -21.13
N GLN A 128 -11.00 0.81 -20.86
CA GLN A 128 -12.24 0.04 -20.70
C GLN A 128 -13.44 0.71 -21.37
N ARG A 129 -14.33 -0.11 -21.93
CA ARG A 129 -15.63 0.31 -22.46
C ARG A 129 -16.75 -0.18 -21.54
N TYR A 130 -17.63 0.73 -21.18
CA TYR A 130 -18.82 0.48 -20.37
C TYR A 130 -20.06 0.60 -21.26
N LYS A 131 -20.62 -0.55 -21.68
CA LYS A 131 -21.76 -0.61 -22.63
C LYS A 131 -22.98 0.19 -22.13
N GLU A 132 -23.30 0.05 -20.85
CA GLU A 132 -24.43 0.75 -20.21
C GLU A 132 -23.99 2.06 -19.51
N GLY A 133 -22.74 2.47 -19.73
CA GLY A 133 -22.15 3.63 -19.09
C GLY A 133 -22.58 4.93 -19.76
N PHE A 134 -22.82 5.97 -18.97
CA PHE A 134 -22.98 7.33 -19.47
C PHE A 134 -22.03 8.28 -18.74
N VAL A 135 -21.59 9.32 -19.46
CA VAL A 135 -20.71 10.34 -18.91
C VAL A 135 -21.53 11.42 -18.21
N ALA A 136 -21.22 11.70 -16.95
CA ALA A 136 -21.85 12.77 -16.18
C ALA A 136 -20.85 13.41 -15.20
N LYS A 137 -21.22 14.57 -14.65
CA LYS A 137 -20.55 15.18 -13.51
C LYS A 137 -21.42 14.95 -12.27
N ARG A 138 -20.94 14.17 -11.30
CA ARG A 138 -21.57 13.96 -9.99
C ARG A 138 -20.52 13.87 -8.90
N TYR A 139 -20.90 14.13 -7.65
CA TYR A 139 -19.97 14.13 -6.51
C TYR A 139 -18.71 14.97 -6.77
N GLY A 140 -18.90 16.14 -7.42
CA GLY A 140 -17.84 17.08 -7.78
C GLY A 140 -16.91 16.67 -8.92
N ARG A 141 -17.11 15.52 -9.57
CA ARG A 141 -16.18 14.98 -10.58
C ARG A 141 -16.89 14.47 -11.84
N ARG A 142 -16.20 14.58 -12.98
CA ARG A 142 -16.64 13.96 -14.24
C ARG A 142 -16.18 12.50 -14.26
N SER A 143 -17.11 11.60 -14.52
CA SER A 143 -16.87 10.15 -14.52
C SER A 143 -17.86 9.41 -15.43
N ILE A 144 -17.76 8.08 -15.44
CA ILE A 144 -18.72 7.18 -16.08
C ILE A 144 -19.62 6.58 -15.01
N PHE A 145 -20.91 6.57 -15.26
CA PHE A 145 -21.91 6.03 -14.35
C PHE A 145 -22.79 5.01 -15.08
N THR A 146 -23.26 4.00 -14.36
CA THR A 146 -24.29 3.06 -14.81
C THR A 146 -25.54 3.24 -13.95
N ARG A 147 -26.71 2.95 -14.52
CA ARG A 147 -27.97 2.94 -13.76
C ARG A 147 -28.11 1.59 -13.07
N THR A 148 -28.48 1.57 -11.79
CA THR A 148 -28.67 0.31 -11.07
C THR A 148 -30.11 -0.19 -11.11
N THR A 149 -31.06 0.66 -11.48
CA THR A 149 -32.47 0.28 -11.66
C THR A 149 -33.04 0.94 -12.92
N LYS A 150 -34.27 0.56 -13.29
CA LYS A 150 -35.04 1.24 -14.35
C LYS A 150 -35.38 2.70 -13.99
N LYS A 151 -35.33 3.07 -12.71
CA LYS A 151 -35.59 4.45 -12.24
C LYS A 151 -34.36 5.33 -12.45
N SER A 152 -34.57 6.65 -12.53
CA SER A 152 -33.47 7.61 -12.77
C SER A 152 -32.42 7.71 -11.66
N TYR A 153 -32.72 7.20 -10.48
CA TYR A 153 -31.85 7.13 -9.31
C TYR A 153 -32.10 5.76 -8.68
N PRO A 154 -31.10 4.87 -8.53
CA PRO A 154 -29.69 5.16 -8.24
C PRO A 154 -28.73 4.94 -9.43
N VAL A 155 -27.60 5.65 -9.40
CA VAL A 155 -26.49 5.50 -10.37
C VAL A 155 -25.23 5.09 -9.64
N LYS A 156 -24.47 4.15 -10.21
CA LYS A 156 -23.20 3.64 -9.67
C LYS A 156 -22.05 4.16 -10.52
N GLU A 157 -20.98 4.62 -9.88
CA GLU A 157 -19.77 5.01 -10.61
C GLU A 157 -19.07 3.75 -11.15
N ALA A 158 -18.70 3.79 -12.43
CA ALA A 158 -17.92 2.74 -13.06
C ALA A 158 -16.53 2.63 -12.42
N ARG A 159 -16.00 1.41 -12.40
CA ARG A 159 -14.72 1.09 -11.76
C ARG A 159 -13.78 0.42 -12.75
N VAL A 160 -12.49 0.58 -12.51
CA VAL A 160 -11.39 0.02 -13.30
C VAL A 160 -10.58 -0.89 -12.39
N SER A 161 -10.27 -2.10 -12.87
CA SER A 161 -9.35 -3.01 -12.19
C SER A 161 -7.94 -2.42 -12.20
N ILE A 162 -7.24 -2.61 -11.09
CA ILE A 162 -5.87 -2.13 -10.88
C ILE A 162 -4.98 -3.24 -10.28
N SER A 163 -5.52 -4.46 -10.18
CA SER A 163 -4.86 -5.53 -9.41
C SER A 163 -3.57 -5.95 -10.08
N ASP A 164 -3.64 -6.32 -11.37
CA ASP A 164 -2.50 -6.79 -12.15
C ASP A 164 -1.36 -5.77 -12.11
N GLU A 165 -1.68 -4.50 -12.39
CA GLU A 165 -0.69 -3.43 -12.53
C GLU A 165 -0.05 -3.03 -11.20
N LEU A 166 -0.75 -3.23 -10.08
CA LEU A 166 -0.21 -2.93 -8.77
C LEU A 166 0.55 -4.10 -8.16
N SER A 167 0.18 -5.34 -8.46
CA SER A 167 0.89 -6.53 -8.00
C SER A 167 2.34 -6.53 -8.49
N GLU A 168 2.57 -6.22 -9.77
CA GLU A 168 3.92 -6.08 -10.34
C GLU A 168 4.73 -4.99 -9.63
N VAL A 169 4.14 -3.82 -9.40
CA VAL A 169 4.79 -2.72 -8.65
C VAL A 169 5.11 -3.13 -7.20
N ILE A 170 4.29 -3.96 -6.58
CA ILE A 170 4.57 -4.43 -5.22
C ILE A 170 5.79 -5.35 -5.21
N GLU A 171 5.79 -6.35 -6.09
CA GLU A 171 6.80 -7.40 -6.14
C GLU A 171 8.17 -6.83 -6.55
N ASP A 172 8.23 -6.07 -7.64
CA ASP A 172 9.49 -5.64 -8.22
C ASP A 172 10.08 -4.41 -7.51
N ASP A 173 9.23 -3.43 -7.16
CA ASP A 173 9.71 -2.16 -6.61
C ASP A 173 9.71 -2.11 -5.09
N ILE A 174 8.68 -2.67 -4.43
CA ILE A 174 8.50 -2.47 -2.99
C ILE A 174 9.22 -3.57 -2.21
N PHE A 175 9.06 -4.84 -2.61
CA PHE A 175 9.61 -5.97 -1.86
C PHE A 175 11.14 -6.05 -1.96
N SER A 176 11.71 -5.73 -3.12
CA SER A 176 13.16 -5.69 -3.32
C SER A 176 13.89 -4.72 -2.37
N GLN A 177 13.24 -3.63 -1.95
CA GLN A 177 13.84 -2.59 -1.10
C GLN A 177 13.67 -2.85 0.41
N VAL A 178 12.85 -3.83 0.81
CA VAL A 178 12.52 -4.02 2.23
C VAL A 178 13.75 -4.35 3.08
N PRO A 179 14.63 -5.31 2.70
CA PRO A 179 15.78 -5.69 3.51
C PRO A 179 16.71 -4.51 3.77
N GLU A 180 17.04 -3.74 2.73
CA GLU A 180 17.91 -2.57 2.82
C GLU A 180 17.31 -1.47 3.72
N ILE A 181 16.03 -1.13 3.53
CA ILE A 181 15.35 -0.13 4.37
C ILE A 181 15.32 -0.57 5.83
N PHE A 182 15.05 -1.85 6.07
CA PHE A 182 15.04 -2.40 7.42
C PHE A 182 16.41 -2.35 8.08
N LEU A 183 17.44 -2.85 7.40
CA LEU A 183 18.80 -2.90 7.90
C LEU A 183 19.32 -1.50 8.23
N HIS A 184 19.05 -0.52 7.36
CA HIS A 184 19.37 0.89 7.61
C HIS A 184 18.77 1.40 8.93
N HIS A 185 17.48 1.15 9.19
CA HIS A 185 16.83 1.58 10.44
C HIS A 185 17.34 0.80 11.65
N TYR A 186 17.62 -0.50 11.48
CA TYR A 186 18.10 -1.37 12.54
C TYR A 186 19.50 -0.98 13.01
N GLU A 187 20.45 -0.84 12.08
CA GLU A 187 21.82 -0.46 12.39
C GLU A 187 21.91 0.90 13.08
N ALA A 188 21.17 1.89 12.58
CA ALA A 188 21.14 3.21 13.18
C ALA A 188 20.62 3.17 14.63
N ASP A 189 19.61 2.34 14.90
CA ASP A 189 19.02 2.23 16.24
C ASP A 189 19.89 1.41 17.20
N ILE A 190 20.49 0.30 16.76
CA ILE A 190 21.36 -0.53 17.60
C ILE A 190 22.64 0.21 18.00
N LYS A 191 23.30 0.89 17.05
CA LYS A 191 24.48 1.74 17.32
C LYS A 191 24.13 2.83 18.33
N GLY A 192 22.97 3.47 18.17
CA GLY A 192 22.47 4.48 19.10
C GLY A 192 22.22 3.93 20.51
N ARG A 193 21.60 2.75 20.63
CA ARG A 193 21.31 2.11 21.93
C ARG A 193 22.58 1.70 22.66
N VAL A 194 23.54 1.13 21.96
CA VAL A 194 24.84 0.75 22.54
C VAL A 194 25.55 1.99 23.09
N ARG A 195 25.68 3.04 22.26
CA ARG A 195 26.34 4.28 22.65
C ARG A 195 25.70 4.94 23.88
N MET A 196 24.38 4.87 23.99
CA MET A 196 23.62 5.52 25.08
C MET A 196 23.31 4.57 26.25
N GLY A 197 23.74 3.31 26.21
CA GLY A 197 23.43 2.31 27.25
C GLY A 197 21.94 1.98 27.41
N LEU A 198 21.09 2.30 26.42
CA LEU A 198 19.64 2.10 26.50
C LEU A 198 19.29 0.62 26.49
N ASN A 199 18.26 0.20 27.23
CA ASN A 199 17.72 -1.17 27.22
C ASN A 199 18.74 -2.29 27.55
N LYS A 200 19.87 -1.98 28.19
CA LYS A 200 20.93 -2.96 28.51
C LYS A 200 20.42 -4.15 29.34
N ASN A 201 19.52 -3.88 30.30
CA ASN A 201 18.93 -4.88 31.21
C ASN A 201 17.46 -5.19 30.86
N GLY A 202 17.01 -4.92 29.62
CA GLY A 202 15.61 -5.08 29.23
C GLY A 202 14.81 -3.78 29.18
N TRP A 203 13.48 -3.91 29.00
CA TRP A 203 12.54 -2.79 29.01
C TRP A 203 12.23 -2.44 30.46
N LYS A 204 12.58 -1.23 30.93
CA LYS A 204 11.94 -0.68 32.13
C LYS A 204 10.49 -0.35 31.75
N SER A 205 9.52 -0.87 32.50
CA SER A 205 8.10 -0.56 32.32
C SER A 205 7.85 0.93 32.55
#